data_AF-A0AAI9W2X2-F1
#
_entry.id   AF-A0AAI9W2X2-F1
#
_cell.length_a   1.000
_cell.length_b   1.000
_cell.length_c   1.000
_cell.angle_alpha   90.00
_cell.angle_beta   90.00
_cell.angle_gamma   90.00
#
_symmetry.space_group_name_H-M   'P 1'
#
loop_
_entity.id
_entity.type
_entity.pdbx_description
1 polymer ?
#
loop_
_entity_poly.entity_id
_entity_poly.type
_entity_poly.pdbx_seq_one_letter_code
_entity_poly.pdbx_strand_id
1 'polypeptide(L)'
;MNSSFETPYVSEEVSPWWLKGLAIFMALISIFMLLSVASGLLTPIFVDRLMPEDFEEVNPYPEDGTDEDKAEWNETNEFWDDMVEYTDEMMGVLKFQAAHSGILAIIGLFSVPVLWRGDRDLGIKLVGVWIGVNLLGGMGLMWILTRSGLLMPEFATGRGGEEWGASAELMETITLVASWGQIIFCNICFLGILGLVASKSKPPTMLVSGTDVPPQS
;
A
#
# COMPACT_ATOMS: atom_id res chain seq x y z
N MET A 1 -4.34 -66.84 -5.27
CA MET A 1 -4.94 -65.88 -4.32
C MET A 1 -3.96 -64.74 -4.16
N ASN A 2 -4.21 -63.60 -4.80
CA ASN A 2 -3.40 -62.40 -4.61
C ASN A 2 -3.94 -61.67 -3.38
N SER A 3 -3.20 -61.66 -2.28
CA SER A 3 -3.50 -60.77 -1.15
C SER A 3 -2.98 -59.38 -1.48
N SER A 4 -3.87 -58.47 -1.85
CA SER A 4 -3.57 -57.04 -1.89
C SER A 4 -3.44 -56.54 -0.46
N PHE A 5 -2.21 -56.22 -0.04
CA PHE A 5 -1.96 -55.45 1.18
C PHE A 5 -2.33 -53.99 0.89
N GLU A 6 -3.49 -53.56 1.36
CA GLU A 6 -3.81 -52.14 1.48
C GLU A 6 -3.11 -51.62 2.73
N THR A 7 -2.00 -50.90 2.54
CA THR A 7 -1.42 -50.14 3.65
C THR A 7 -2.33 -48.96 3.98
N PRO A 8 -2.62 -48.69 5.26
CA PRO A 8 -3.38 -47.51 5.67
C PRO A 8 -2.75 -46.27 5.04
N TYR A 9 -3.54 -45.48 4.33
CA TYR A 9 -3.10 -44.18 3.83
C TYR A 9 -2.78 -43.31 5.05
N VAL A 10 -1.50 -43.22 5.40
CA VAL A 10 -1.02 -42.28 6.42
C VAL A 10 -1.28 -40.90 5.84
N SER A 11 -2.27 -40.19 6.40
CA SER A 11 -2.57 -38.85 5.95
C SER A 11 -1.31 -38.01 6.13
N GLU A 12 -0.78 -37.48 5.04
CA GLU A 12 0.39 -36.60 5.02
C GLU A 12 0.11 -35.47 6.02
N GLU A 13 0.84 -35.42 7.15
CA GLU A 13 0.65 -34.37 8.14
C GLU A 13 0.82 -33.02 7.45
N VAL A 14 -0.18 -32.15 7.59
CA VAL A 14 -0.16 -30.82 6.98
C VAL A 14 1.10 -30.09 7.40
N SER A 15 1.93 -29.69 6.43
CA SER A 15 3.20 -29.05 6.77
C SER A 15 2.95 -27.70 7.48
N PRO A 16 3.53 -27.47 8.67
CA PRO A 16 3.31 -26.26 9.44
C PRO A 16 3.93 -25.01 8.79
N TRP A 17 4.80 -25.22 7.79
CA TRP A 17 5.56 -24.17 7.12
C TRP A 17 4.71 -23.26 6.23
N TRP A 18 3.51 -23.66 5.80
CA TRP A 18 2.62 -22.77 5.05
C TRP A 18 2.16 -21.58 5.90
N LEU A 19 1.73 -21.83 7.14
CA LEU A 19 1.31 -20.77 8.06
C LEU A 19 2.51 -19.98 8.59
N LYS A 20 3.62 -20.65 8.90
CA LYS A 20 4.85 -19.97 9.34
C LYS A 20 5.47 -19.10 8.24
N GLY A 21 5.43 -19.55 6.99
CA GLY A 21 5.86 -18.75 5.84
C GLY A 21 5.02 -17.50 5.66
N LEU A 22 3.68 -17.63 5.80
CA LEU A 22 2.79 -16.47 5.79
C LEU A 22 3.09 -15.53 6.97
N ALA A 23 3.40 -16.05 8.15
CA ALA A 23 3.79 -15.23 9.31
C ALA A 23 5.08 -14.42 9.04
N ILE A 24 6.10 -15.03 8.43
CA ILE A 24 7.35 -14.34 8.06
C ILE A 24 7.07 -13.23 7.05
N PHE A 25 6.27 -13.54 6.02
CA PHE A 25 5.85 -12.57 5.03
C PHE A 25 5.12 -11.37 5.64
N MET A 26 4.16 -11.63 6.53
CA MET A 26 3.43 -10.58 7.24
C MET A 26 4.34 -9.75 8.15
N ALA A 27 5.33 -10.38 8.81
CA ALA A 27 6.31 -9.65 9.61
C ALA A 27 7.15 -8.69 8.75
N LEU A 28 7.64 -9.15 7.60
CA LEU A 28 8.43 -8.33 6.68
C LEU A 28 7.61 -7.15 6.15
N ILE A 29 6.39 -7.39 5.67
CA ILE A 29 5.52 -6.31 5.19
C ILE A 29 5.18 -5.32 6.32
N SER A 30 4.93 -5.81 7.54
CA SER A 30 4.67 -4.92 8.67
C SER A 30 5.84 -3.98 8.97
N ILE A 31 7.08 -4.45 8.81
CA ILE A 31 8.27 -3.60 8.94
C ILE A 31 8.27 -2.50 7.87
N PHE A 32 8.00 -2.84 6.60
CA PHE A 32 7.89 -1.84 5.53
C PHE A 32 6.76 -0.84 5.79
N MET A 33 5.63 -1.28 6.34
CA MET A 33 4.53 -0.40 6.73
C MET A 33 4.95 0.55 7.85
N LEU A 34 5.70 0.09 8.85
CA LEU A 34 6.25 0.96 9.90
C LEU A 34 7.24 2.00 9.34
N LEU A 35 8.06 1.61 8.36
CA LEU A 35 8.94 2.55 7.66
C LEU A 35 8.13 3.59 6.87
N SER A 36 7.02 3.18 6.23
CA SER A 36 6.09 4.09 5.56
C SER A 36 5.46 5.08 6.55
N VAL A 37 5.05 4.62 7.73
CA VAL A 37 4.57 5.50 8.82
C VAL A 37 5.64 6.50 9.23
N ALA A 38 6.86 6.04 9.47
CA ALA A 38 7.96 6.91 9.85
C ALA A 38 8.22 7.97 8.77
N SER A 39 8.26 7.56 7.49
CA SER A 39 8.42 8.47 6.35
C SER A 39 7.30 9.50 6.28
N GLY A 40 6.03 9.09 6.33
CA GLY A 40 4.89 10.01 6.20
C GLY A 40 4.71 10.96 7.40
N LEU A 41 5.36 10.68 8.55
CA LEU A 41 5.40 11.59 9.69
C LEU A 41 6.64 12.49 9.71
N LEU A 42 7.79 11.99 9.26
CA LEU A 42 9.05 12.73 9.25
C LEU A 42 9.13 13.70 8.09
N THR A 43 8.69 13.30 6.89
CA THR A 43 8.75 14.17 5.71
C THR A 43 8.07 15.52 5.96
N PRO A 44 6.88 15.58 6.59
CA PRO A 44 6.29 16.86 6.92
C PRO A 44 7.13 17.78 7.79
N ILE A 45 7.71 17.23 8.83
CA ILE A 45 8.57 17.99 9.76
C ILE A 45 9.81 18.54 9.03
N PHE A 46 10.36 17.80 8.06
CA PHE A 46 11.50 18.26 7.28
C PHE A 46 11.11 19.32 6.26
N VAL A 47 9.98 19.16 5.57
CA VAL A 47 9.49 20.14 4.60
C VAL A 47 9.18 21.46 5.28
N ASP A 48 8.41 21.47 6.37
CA ASP A 48 8.08 22.68 7.14
C ASP A 48 9.33 23.43 7.64
N ARG A 49 10.46 22.75 7.78
CA ARG A 49 11.73 23.33 8.24
C ARG A 49 12.63 23.82 7.11
N LEU A 50 12.57 23.17 5.95
CA LEU A 50 13.51 23.38 4.85
C LEU A 50 12.92 24.22 3.72
N MET A 51 11.59 24.33 3.65
CA MET A 51 10.88 25.07 2.62
C MET A 51 10.17 26.27 3.25
N PRO A 52 10.70 27.49 3.08
CA PRO A 52 10.04 28.70 3.58
C PRO A 52 8.72 28.93 2.83
N GLU A 53 7.71 29.42 3.54
CA GLU A 53 6.40 29.75 2.97
C GLU A 53 6.53 31.00 2.06
N ASP A 54 7.24 32.03 2.52
CA ASP A 54 7.41 33.28 1.79
C ASP A 54 8.63 33.25 0.86
N PHE A 55 8.42 33.48 -0.43
CA PHE A 55 9.52 33.54 -1.41
C PHE A 55 10.52 34.68 -1.11
N GLU A 56 10.09 35.77 -0.46
CA GLU A 56 10.97 36.86 -0.03
C GLU A 56 12.10 36.40 0.90
N GLU A 57 11.91 35.32 1.67
CA GLU A 57 12.96 34.72 2.49
C GLU A 57 14.03 34.00 1.65
N VAL A 58 13.65 33.53 0.46
CA VAL A 58 14.54 32.88 -0.51
C VAL A 58 15.23 33.90 -1.39
N ASN A 59 14.46 34.84 -1.94
CA ASN A 59 14.91 35.89 -2.82
C ASN A 59 14.21 37.21 -2.44
N PRO A 60 14.92 38.15 -1.78
CA PRO A 60 14.34 39.43 -1.39
C PRO A 60 13.83 40.23 -2.58
N TYR A 61 12.73 40.97 -2.39
CA TYR A 61 12.17 41.83 -3.44
C TYR A 61 13.20 42.89 -3.90
N PRO A 62 13.45 43.04 -5.20
CA PRO A 62 14.41 44.02 -5.70
C PRO A 62 13.81 45.44 -5.70
N GLU A 63 13.80 46.10 -4.53
CA GLU A 63 13.26 47.46 -4.37
C GLU A 63 13.93 48.48 -5.34
N ASP A 64 15.27 48.40 -5.45
CA ASP A 64 16.11 49.23 -6.32
C ASP A 64 16.33 48.61 -7.73
N GLY A 65 15.64 47.51 -8.05
CA GLY A 65 15.75 46.82 -9.34
C GLY A 65 15.05 47.55 -10.49
N THR A 66 15.35 47.13 -11.72
CA THR A 66 14.64 47.57 -12.91
C THR A 66 13.20 47.06 -12.91
N ASP A 67 12.34 47.65 -13.76
CA ASP A 67 10.97 47.16 -13.92
C ASP A 67 10.92 45.70 -14.42
N GLU A 68 11.94 45.28 -15.18
CA GLU A 68 12.12 43.90 -15.65
C GLU A 68 12.46 42.96 -14.48
N ASP A 69 13.40 43.35 -13.61
CA ASP A 69 13.77 42.55 -12.43
C ASP A 69 12.58 42.35 -11.49
N LYS A 70 11.74 43.38 -11.33
CA LYS A 70 10.51 43.32 -10.51
C LYS A 70 9.45 42.42 -11.14
N ALA A 71 9.36 42.39 -12.47
CA ALA A 71 8.44 41.52 -13.18
C ALA A 71 8.86 40.04 -13.09
N GLU A 72 10.15 39.74 -13.29
CA GLU A 72 10.72 38.40 -13.15
C GLU A 72 10.57 37.87 -11.72
N TRP A 73 10.80 38.73 -10.73
CA TRP A 73 10.60 38.37 -9.32
C TRP A 73 9.14 37.98 -9.05
N ASN A 74 8.17 38.77 -9.54
CA ASN A 74 6.75 38.50 -9.33
C ASN A 74 6.32 37.17 -9.99
N GLU A 75 6.79 36.88 -11.21
CA GLU A 75 6.52 35.61 -11.88
C GLU A 75 7.09 34.43 -11.09
N THR A 76 8.31 34.58 -10.57
CA THR A 76 8.95 33.54 -9.76
C THR A 76 8.25 33.35 -8.41
N ASN A 77 7.78 34.42 -7.79
CA ASN A 77 6.99 34.37 -6.56
C ASN A 77 5.67 33.60 -6.79
N GLU A 78 4.97 33.89 -7.89
CA GLU A 78 3.73 33.19 -8.23
C GLU A 78 3.97 31.68 -8.46
N PHE A 79 5.07 31.32 -9.12
CA PHE A 79 5.48 29.91 -9.24
C PHE A 79 5.84 29.28 -7.89
N TRP A 80 6.48 30.03 -6.99
CA TRP A 80 6.81 29.56 -5.65
C TRP A 80 5.54 29.26 -4.84
N ASP A 81 4.55 30.15 -4.88
CA ASP A 81 3.26 29.98 -4.24
C ASP A 81 2.55 28.70 -4.74
N ASP A 82 2.50 28.49 -6.06
CA ASP A 82 1.92 27.28 -6.68
C ASP A 82 2.64 26.00 -6.19
N MET A 83 3.98 26.06 -6.05
CA MET A 83 4.79 24.93 -5.58
C MET A 83 4.59 24.65 -4.07
N VAL A 84 4.45 25.69 -3.25
CA VAL A 84 4.18 25.57 -1.80
C VAL A 84 2.79 24.97 -1.58
N GLU A 85 1.76 25.46 -2.30
CA GLU A 85 0.40 24.92 -2.23
C GLU A 85 0.36 23.43 -2.61
N TYR A 86 1.00 23.05 -3.73
CA TYR A 86 1.15 21.65 -4.14
C TYR A 86 1.82 20.80 -3.05
N THR A 87 2.86 21.34 -2.43
CA THR A 87 3.61 20.63 -1.40
C THR A 87 2.76 20.41 -0.16
N ASP A 88 2.00 21.42 0.31
CA ASP A 88 1.10 21.26 1.46
C ASP A 88 -0.02 20.23 1.19
N GLU A 89 -0.59 20.24 -0.01
CA GLU A 89 -1.57 19.22 -0.41
C GLU A 89 -0.96 17.80 -0.39
N MET A 90 0.24 17.64 -0.95
CA MET A 90 0.99 16.37 -0.91
C MET A 90 1.28 15.93 0.53
N MET A 91 1.50 16.87 1.44
CA MET A 91 1.74 16.58 2.85
C MET A 91 0.49 16.06 3.55
N GLY A 92 -0.69 16.56 3.16
CA GLY A 92 -1.98 15.98 3.53
C GLY A 92 -2.09 14.51 3.10
N VAL A 93 -1.68 14.19 1.87
CA VAL A 93 -1.65 12.81 1.36
C VAL A 93 -0.69 11.93 2.15
N LEU A 94 0.51 12.42 2.47
CA LEU A 94 1.50 11.68 3.26
C LEU A 94 1.00 11.37 4.67
N LYS A 95 0.31 12.31 5.32
CA LYS A 95 -0.33 12.09 6.63
C LYS A 95 -1.39 10.99 6.55
N PHE A 96 -2.23 10.99 5.51
CA PHE A 96 -3.21 9.93 5.28
C PHE A 96 -2.53 8.58 4.99
N GLN A 97 -1.48 8.55 4.16
CA GLN A 97 -0.69 7.36 3.88
C GLN A 97 -0.06 6.78 5.16
N ALA A 98 0.46 7.64 6.05
CA ALA A 98 1.00 7.21 7.33
C ALA A 98 -0.09 6.58 8.22
N ALA A 99 -1.27 7.20 8.30
CA ALA A 99 -2.39 6.64 9.07
C ALA A 99 -2.83 5.26 8.51
N HIS A 100 -2.99 5.16 7.19
CA HIS A 100 -3.32 3.90 6.51
C HIS A 100 -2.26 2.81 6.74
N SER A 101 -0.98 3.15 6.54
CA SER A 101 0.15 2.24 6.77
C SER A 101 0.22 1.81 8.25
N GLY A 102 -0.12 2.70 9.18
CA GLY A 102 -0.16 2.40 10.61
C GLY A 102 -1.21 1.35 10.97
N ILE A 103 -2.42 1.47 10.41
CA ILE A 103 -3.48 0.48 10.60
C ILE A 103 -3.03 -0.88 10.04
N LEU A 104 -2.44 -0.91 8.83
CA LEU A 104 -1.92 -2.13 8.22
C LEU A 104 -0.78 -2.74 9.03
N ALA A 105 0.11 -1.93 9.59
CA ALA A 105 1.20 -2.40 10.45
C ALA A 105 0.64 -3.06 11.72
N ILE A 106 -0.37 -2.46 12.36
CA ILE A 106 -1.00 -3.02 13.57
C ILE A 106 -1.63 -4.39 13.25
N ILE A 107 -2.47 -4.47 12.22
CA ILE A 107 -3.12 -5.73 11.82
C ILE A 107 -2.06 -6.77 11.44
N GLY A 108 -1.04 -6.37 10.69
CA GLY A 108 0.08 -7.21 10.29
C GLY A 108 0.84 -7.78 11.50
N LEU A 109 1.21 -6.94 12.46
CA LEU A 109 1.90 -7.36 13.69
C LEU A 109 1.07 -8.33 14.54
N PHE A 110 -0.25 -8.13 14.63
CA PHE A 110 -1.14 -9.08 15.32
C PHE A 110 -1.28 -10.40 14.59
N SER A 111 -1.22 -10.41 13.25
CA SER A 111 -1.32 -11.64 12.46
C SER A 111 -0.12 -12.57 12.66
N VAL A 112 1.09 -12.03 12.91
CA VAL A 112 2.33 -12.80 13.06
C VAL A 112 2.27 -13.86 14.17
N PRO A 113 2.00 -13.53 15.45
CA PRO A 113 1.95 -14.53 16.52
C PRO A 113 0.80 -15.52 16.35
N VAL A 114 -0.33 -15.09 15.78
CA VAL A 114 -1.50 -15.95 15.51
C VAL A 114 -1.13 -17.03 14.48
N LEU A 115 -0.54 -16.61 13.36
CA LEU A 115 -0.07 -17.52 12.31
C LEU A 115 1.08 -18.42 12.79
N TRP A 116 1.99 -17.88 13.61
CA TRP A 116 3.13 -18.64 14.14
C TRP A 116 2.72 -19.75 15.10
N ARG A 117 1.67 -19.51 15.90
CA ARG A 117 1.07 -20.50 16.80
C ARG A 117 0.27 -21.59 16.07
N GLY A 118 0.00 -21.41 14.78
CA GLY A 118 -0.76 -22.35 13.96
C GLY A 118 -2.27 -22.17 14.05
N ASP A 119 -2.77 -21.05 14.60
CA ASP A 119 -4.20 -20.73 14.60
C ASP A 119 -4.61 -20.26 13.20
N ARG A 120 -5.00 -21.25 12.40
CA ARG A 120 -5.30 -21.09 10.98
C ARG A 120 -6.52 -20.21 10.73
N ASP A 121 -7.64 -20.46 11.41
CA ASP A 121 -8.90 -19.79 11.10
C ASP A 121 -8.79 -18.29 11.40
N LEU A 122 -8.24 -17.95 12.58
CA LEU A 122 -8.02 -16.57 12.95
C LEU A 122 -6.93 -15.92 12.09
N GLY A 123 -5.82 -16.62 11.83
CA GLY A 123 -4.71 -16.10 11.03
C GLY A 123 -5.10 -15.76 9.59
N ILE A 124 -5.85 -16.65 8.91
CA ILE A 124 -6.33 -16.41 7.55
C ILE A 124 -7.32 -15.24 7.52
N LYS A 125 -8.22 -15.14 8.51
CA LYS A 125 -9.16 -14.01 8.61
C LYS A 125 -8.45 -12.69 8.82
N LEU A 126 -7.43 -12.65 9.70
CA LEU A 126 -6.64 -11.43 9.94
C LEU A 126 -5.90 -10.98 8.67
N VAL A 127 -5.28 -11.91 7.93
CA VAL A 127 -4.64 -11.57 6.65
C VAL A 127 -5.67 -11.16 5.60
N GLY A 128 -6.85 -11.79 5.56
CA GLY A 128 -7.94 -11.37 4.68
C GLY A 128 -8.43 -9.95 4.98
N VAL A 129 -8.59 -9.60 6.27
CA VAL A 129 -8.90 -8.23 6.71
C VAL A 129 -7.78 -7.27 6.31
N TRP A 130 -6.52 -7.66 6.50
CA TRP A 130 -5.37 -6.87 6.09
C TRP A 130 -5.41 -6.55 4.58
N ILE A 131 -5.67 -7.55 3.73
CA ILE A 131 -5.81 -7.35 2.28
C ILE A 131 -6.99 -6.42 1.96
N GLY A 132 -8.13 -6.59 2.62
CA GLY A 132 -9.30 -5.72 2.42
C GLY A 132 -9.01 -4.26 2.77
N VAL A 133 -8.35 -4.02 3.91
CA VAL A 133 -7.91 -2.67 4.33
C VAL A 133 -6.85 -2.12 3.38
N ASN A 134 -5.95 -2.96 2.88
CA ASN A 134 -4.92 -2.56 1.92
C ASN A 134 -5.56 -2.10 0.60
N LEU A 135 -6.54 -2.85 0.08
CA LEU A 135 -7.28 -2.48 -1.11
C LEU A 135 -8.08 -1.18 -0.90
N LEU A 136 -8.88 -1.09 0.17
CA LEU A 136 -9.71 0.09 0.44
C LEU A 136 -8.88 1.36 0.65
N GLY A 137 -7.81 1.27 1.43
CA GLY A 137 -6.95 2.42 1.67
C GLY A 137 -6.09 2.78 0.47
N GLY A 138 -5.65 1.81 -0.35
CA GLY A 138 -5.00 2.06 -1.63
C GLY A 138 -5.92 2.81 -2.60
N MET A 139 -7.19 2.37 -2.72
CA MET A 139 -8.19 3.08 -3.51
C MET A 139 -8.48 4.48 -2.96
N GLY A 140 -8.53 4.64 -1.63
CA GLY A 140 -8.72 5.94 -0.98
C GLY A 140 -7.57 6.91 -1.24
N LEU A 141 -6.32 6.44 -1.13
CA LEU A 141 -5.13 7.24 -1.42
C LEU A 141 -5.11 7.65 -2.90
N MET A 142 -5.39 6.71 -3.80
CA MET A 142 -5.46 6.98 -5.23
C MET A 142 -6.58 7.98 -5.56
N TRP A 143 -7.74 7.85 -4.91
CA TRP A 143 -8.85 8.79 -5.06
C TRP A 143 -8.45 10.21 -4.67
N ILE A 144 -7.78 10.38 -3.51
CA ILE A 144 -7.30 11.69 -3.07
C ILE A 144 -6.35 12.27 -4.12
N LEU A 145 -5.32 11.51 -4.53
CA LEU A 145 -4.34 11.93 -5.54
C LEU A 145 -4.98 12.33 -6.88
N THR A 146 -6.00 11.61 -7.34
CA THR A 146 -6.69 11.96 -8.59
C THR A 146 -7.57 13.20 -8.47
N ARG A 147 -8.12 13.47 -7.29
CA ARG A 147 -9.07 14.57 -7.10
C ARG A 147 -8.37 15.91 -6.89
N SER A 148 -7.21 15.90 -6.25
CA SER A 148 -6.42 17.10 -5.97
C SER A 148 -5.50 17.50 -7.14
N GLY A 149 -5.55 16.82 -8.28
CA GLY A 149 -4.68 17.16 -9.42
C GLY A 149 -3.18 16.88 -9.18
N LEU A 150 -2.82 16.26 -8.05
CA LEU A 150 -1.42 16.04 -7.64
C LEU A 150 -0.63 15.12 -8.59
N LEU A 151 -1.32 14.37 -9.46
CA LEU A 151 -0.69 13.49 -10.46
C LEU A 151 0.03 14.26 -11.56
N MET A 152 -0.46 15.46 -11.91
CA MET A 152 0.20 16.37 -12.84
C MET A 152 -0.15 17.82 -12.47
N PRO A 153 0.71 18.50 -11.67
CA PRO A 153 0.44 19.87 -11.30
C PRO A 153 0.70 20.82 -12.48
N GLU A 154 -0.05 21.93 -12.51
CA GLU A 154 -0.02 22.90 -13.62
C GLU A 154 1.36 23.54 -13.84
N PHE A 155 2.15 23.70 -12.77
CA PHE A 155 3.52 24.20 -12.87
C PHE A 155 4.47 23.22 -13.56
N ALA A 156 4.20 21.90 -13.52
CA ALA A 156 5.03 20.88 -14.14
C ALA A 156 4.68 20.65 -15.62
N THR A 157 3.48 21.01 -16.05
CA THR A 157 3.03 20.92 -17.44
C THR A 157 3.35 22.18 -18.25
N GLY A 158 3.98 23.18 -17.61
CA GLY A 158 4.33 24.46 -18.21
C GLY A 158 3.13 25.41 -18.17
N ARG A 159 3.37 26.61 -17.64
CA ARG A 159 2.40 27.73 -17.60
C ARG A 159 2.13 28.22 -19.04
N GLY A 160 1.35 27.44 -19.80
CA GLY A 160 1.15 27.59 -21.24
C GLY A 160 1.13 26.24 -21.95
N GLY A 161 -0.02 25.58 -21.94
CA GLY A 161 -0.25 24.19 -22.39
C GLY A 161 -0.05 23.86 -23.87
N GLU A 162 0.93 24.47 -24.57
CA GLU A 162 1.13 24.29 -26.01
C GLU A 162 2.28 23.31 -26.38
N GLU A 163 3.26 23.06 -25.50
CA GLU A 163 4.45 22.27 -25.91
C GLU A 163 4.30 20.75 -25.75
N TRP A 164 3.45 20.27 -24.84
CA TRP A 164 3.29 18.84 -24.52
C TRP A 164 1.86 18.28 -24.57
N GLY A 165 0.86 19.09 -24.93
CA GLY A 165 -0.57 18.85 -24.68
C GLY A 165 -1.06 17.41 -24.93
N ALA A 166 -0.91 16.88 -26.15
CA ALA A 166 -1.41 15.54 -26.47
C ALA A 166 -0.62 14.40 -25.80
N SER A 167 0.67 14.58 -25.53
CA SER A 167 1.50 13.59 -24.82
C SER A 167 1.32 13.64 -23.31
N ALA A 168 1.04 14.82 -22.75
CA ALA A 168 0.76 14.99 -21.33
C ALA A 168 -0.57 14.33 -20.96
N GLU A 169 -1.65 14.58 -21.70
CA GLU A 169 -2.96 13.93 -21.49
C GLU A 169 -2.88 12.40 -21.59
N LEU A 170 -2.07 11.89 -22.52
CA LEU A 170 -1.82 10.46 -22.69
C LEU A 170 -1.05 9.89 -21.49
N MET A 171 0.03 10.56 -21.06
CA MET A 171 0.79 10.15 -19.87
C MET A 171 -0.07 10.17 -18.60
N GLU A 172 -0.98 11.13 -18.47
CA GLU A 172 -1.92 11.22 -17.36
C GLU A 172 -2.83 9.99 -17.34
N THR A 173 -3.44 9.71 -18.50
CA THR A 173 -4.35 8.58 -18.66
C THR A 173 -3.65 7.25 -18.38
N ILE A 174 -2.44 7.06 -18.91
CA ILE A 174 -1.65 5.85 -18.64
C ILE A 174 -1.30 5.76 -17.16
N THR A 175 -0.85 6.86 -16.55
CA THR A 175 -0.44 6.87 -15.14
C THR A 175 -1.62 6.53 -14.23
N LEU A 176 -2.78 7.12 -14.50
CA LEU A 176 -4.01 6.84 -13.78
C LEU A 176 -4.40 5.37 -13.91
N VAL A 177 -4.50 4.84 -15.14
CA VAL A 177 -4.90 3.44 -15.38
C VAL A 177 -3.88 2.46 -14.79
N ALA A 178 -2.59 2.73 -14.95
CA ALA A 178 -1.53 1.88 -14.40
C ALA A 178 -1.56 1.86 -12.86
N SER A 179 -1.83 3.01 -12.23
CA SER A 179 -1.88 3.13 -10.77
C SER A 179 -3.07 2.37 -10.18
N TRP A 180 -4.27 2.52 -10.76
CA TRP A 180 -5.43 1.73 -10.37
C TRP A 180 -5.22 0.22 -10.66
N GLY A 181 -4.69 -0.10 -11.83
CA GLY A 181 -4.40 -1.47 -12.26
C GLY A 181 -3.43 -2.17 -11.32
N GLN A 182 -2.36 -1.49 -10.90
CA GLN A 182 -1.38 -2.04 -9.97
C GLN A 182 -1.98 -2.32 -8.60
N ILE A 183 -2.83 -1.43 -8.06
CA ILE A 183 -3.51 -1.66 -6.77
C ILE A 183 -4.36 -2.94 -6.83
N ILE A 184 -5.17 -3.09 -7.89
CA ILE A 184 -6.03 -4.26 -8.06
C ILE A 184 -5.20 -5.53 -8.24
N PHE A 185 -4.19 -5.48 -9.12
CA PHE A 185 -3.33 -6.62 -9.42
C PHE A 185 -2.57 -7.10 -8.17
N CYS A 186 -1.99 -6.18 -7.40
CA CYS A 186 -1.26 -6.49 -6.17
C CYS A 186 -2.15 -7.21 -5.15
N ASN A 187 -3.39 -6.73 -4.95
CA ASN A 187 -4.33 -7.36 -4.02
C ASN A 187 -4.81 -8.73 -4.52
N ILE A 188 -4.94 -8.94 -5.83
CA ILE A 188 -5.20 -10.27 -6.42
C ILE A 188 -4.05 -11.24 -6.12
N CYS A 189 -2.79 -10.80 -6.23
CA CYS A 189 -1.64 -11.62 -5.87
C CYS A 189 -1.67 -12.02 -4.39
N PHE A 190 -1.99 -11.10 -3.47
CA PHE A 190 -2.11 -11.43 -2.06
C PHE A 190 -3.26 -12.41 -1.78
N LEU A 191 -4.41 -12.25 -2.44
CA LEU A 191 -5.50 -13.22 -2.34
C LEU A 191 -5.10 -14.59 -2.89
N GLY A 192 -4.30 -14.64 -3.95
CA GLY A 192 -3.75 -15.88 -4.49
C GLY A 192 -2.85 -16.60 -3.49
N ILE A 193 -1.93 -15.87 -2.83
CA ILE A 193 -1.07 -16.41 -1.77
C ILE A 193 -1.92 -16.92 -0.60
N LEU A 194 -2.90 -16.13 -0.15
CA LEU A 194 -3.79 -16.51 0.95
C LEU A 194 -4.62 -17.76 0.61
N GLY A 195 -5.15 -17.84 -0.61
CA GLY A 195 -5.90 -18.99 -1.11
C GLY A 195 -5.04 -20.25 -1.18
N LEU A 196 -3.78 -20.11 -1.62
CA LEU A 196 -2.82 -21.21 -1.65
C LEU A 196 -2.51 -21.70 -0.23
N VAL A 197 -2.19 -20.81 0.70
CA VAL A 197 -1.95 -21.15 2.11
C VAL A 197 -3.20 -21.78 2.73
N ALA A 198 -4.40 -21.26 2.45
CA ALA A 198 -5.66 -21.82 2.91
C ALA A 198 -5.92 -23.22 2.35
N SER A 199 -5.54 -23.50 1.11
CA SER A 199 -5.70 -24.82 0.50
C SER A 199 -4.73 -25.84 1.11
N LYS A 200 -3.46 -25.46 1.27
CA LYS A 200 -2.38 -26.35 1.72
C LYS A 200 -2.32 -26.55 3.23
N SER A 201 -2.95 -25.68 4.01
CA SER A 201 -3.03 -25.81 5.47
C SER A 201 -4.24 -26.64 5.96
N LYS A 202 -5.03 -27.30 5.08
CA LYS A 202 -6.25 -28.01 5.48
C LYS A 202 -5.90 -29.35 6.11
N PRO A 203 -6.33 -29.63 7.37
CA PRO A 203 -6.18 -30.97 7.92
C PRO A 203 -6.95 -31.96 7.04
N PRO A 204 -6.38 -33.16 6.81
CA PRO A 204 -7.04 -34.19 6.02
C PRO A 204 -8.36 -34.57 6.69
N THR A 205 -9.47 -34.47 5.94
CA THR A 205 -10.78 -34.92 6.39
C THR A 205 -10.76 -36.45 6.42
N MET A 206 -10.70 -37.06 7.61
CA MET A 206 -10.94 -38.50 7.71
C MET A 206 -12.41 -38.77 7.40
N LEU A 207 -12.67 -39.47 6.29
CA LEU A 207 -13.95 -40.15 6.09
C LEU A 207 -13.93 -41.38 7.00
N VAL A 208 -14.54 -41.27 8.18
CA VAL A 208 -14.81 -42.45 9.01
C VAL A 208 -15.86 -43.28 8.26
N SER A 209 -15.45 -44.45 7.75
CA SER A 209 -16.39 -45.45 7.25
C SER A 209 -17.27 -45.90 8.42
N GLY A 210 -18.59 -45.93 8.25
CA GLY A 210 -19.55 -46.33 9.29
C GLY A 210 -19.41 -47.77 9.81
N THR A 211 -18.35 -48.49 9.42
CA THR A 211 -17.96 -49.82 9.87
C THR A 211 -17.09 -49.80 11.14
N ASP A 212 -16.56 -48.65 11.55
CA ASP A 212 -15.64 -48.53 12.69
C ASP A 212 -16.33 -48.15 14.02
N VAL A 213 -17.67 -48.19 14.07
CA VAL A 213 -18.40 -48.05 15.35
C VAL A 213 -18.47 -49.43 16.00
N PRO A 214 -17.74 -49.71 17.10
CA PRO A 214 -17.93 -50.95 17.83
C PRO A 214 -19.38 -50.99 18.37
N PRO A 215 -20.04 -52.16 18.37
CA PRO A 215 -21.38 -52.28 18.92
C PRO A 215 -21.34 -51.81 20.37
N GLN A 216 -22.18 -50.84 20.71
CA GLN A 216 -22.35 -50.43 22.09
C GLN A 216 -22.86 -51.62 22.89
N SER A 217 -22.00 -52.17 23.74
CA SER A 217 -22.34 -53.13 24.80
C SER A 217 -22.69 -52.38 26.07
#